data_AF-A0A2K0U0E2-F1
#
_entry.id   AF-A0A2K0U0E2-F1
#
_cell.length_a   1.000
_cell.length_b   1.000
_cell.length_c   1.000
_cell.angle_alpha   90.00
_cell.angle_beta   90.00
_cell.angle_gamma   90.00
#
_symmetry.space_group_name_H-M   'P 1'
#
loop_
_entity.id
_entity.type
_entity.pdbx_description
1 polymer ?
#
loop_
_entity_poly.entity_id
_entity_poly.type
_entity_poly.pdbx_seq_one_letter_code
_entity_poly.pdbx_strand_id
1 'polypeptide(L)'
;MEISTRLISGNEDETAVFAESHSGDLSLVFRFSLDISRPLSTSSRIVACFHDIEVDDEKKTFSDRESMRQGIYELISHVWPLCASNPSIRLPDVIVHIQQDDDGQTTFRISHESAFREYLASLLSVSSIKDALIPQARTTKLHYIPLESLQFSDLLGGRGGTTVTRLKDEKDGESYVYKGLSFRLFLEGDAVYTYERDTFYRELGVVYSLPSHPNVLRAPPLLVTTGPPQSANHGVAEKDCLVCGTLYPFLERQSLQEVISRSNKHHSTLFLATKAKWACQISSAMAMVHSSGQYHMDLKPSNMLLNNEDDVIIIDWEQCGASPFFLAPEADGSWEVEVVINTEPAEVKERMVYRKFIGPLRDDFGAWPRRNVFQLWQVECPRALEAAEVYSVGCSLWVMFEQSEDVWTYDRRQPGAKEIMWTEISESVPERWKDFVSRCMSLDANKRPTFEQGEEFWRQEWQQLGGHTK
;
A
#
# COMPACT_ATOMS: atom_id res chain seq x y z
N MET A 1 2.07 -6.18 -32.34
CA MET A 1 2.00 -5.19 -31.23
C MET A 1 1.53 -5.98 -30.03
N GLU A 2 2.33 -6.07 -28.97
CA GLU A 2 1.90 -6.76 -27.76
C GLU A 2 1.12 -5.74 -26.92
N ILE A 3 -0.20 -5.94 -26.82
CA ILE A 3 -1.08 -5.11 -26.00
C ILE A 3 -1.26 -5.85 -24.69
N SER A 4 -1.08 -5.15 -23.58
CA SER A 4 -1.32 -5.70 -22.25
C SER A 4 -2.40 -4.90 -21.56
N THR A 5 -3.50 -5.55 -21.18
CA THR A 5 -4.56 -4.97 -20.34
C THR A 5 -4.34 -5.45 -18.92
N ARG A 6 -4.02 -4.54 -18.00
CA ARG A 6 -3.55 -4.94 -16.67
C ARG A 6 -4.47 -4.54 -15.53
N LEU A 7 -5.22 -3.46 -15.70
CA LEU A 7 -6.03 -2.92 -14.63
C LEU A 7 -7.46 -2.75 -15.12
N ILE A 8 -8.40 -3.40 -14.42
CA ILE A 8 -9.82 -3.32 -14.71
C ILE A 8 -10.53 -2.93 -13.42
N SER A 9 -11.27 -1.83 -13.45
CA SER A 9 -12.04 -1.32 -12.32
C SER A 9 -13.44 -0.88 -12.77
N GLY A 10 -14.34 -0.67 -11.83
CA GLY A 10 -15.69 -0.18 -12.08
C GLY A 10 -15.96 1.09 -11.28
N ASN A 11 -16.98 1.85 -11.66
CA ASN A 11 -17.41 3.01 -10.88
C ASN A 11 -18.40 2.66 -9.76
N GLU A 12 -18.49 3.53 -8.76
CA GLU A 12 -19.40 3.46 -7.61
C GLU A 12 -20.87 3.37 -8.01
N ASP A 13 -21.27 4.01 -9.12
CA ASP A 13 -22.66 3.96 -9.61
C ASP A 13 -22.98 2.64 -10.35
N GLU A 14 -22.03 1.72 -10.48
CA GLU A 14 -22.18 0.44 -11.18
C GLU A 14 -22.60 0.57 -12.66
N THR A 15 -22.29 1.70 -13.30
CA THR A 15 -22.70 2.03 -14.67
C THR A 15 -21.57 1.95 -15.70
N ALA A 16 -20.32 1.83 -15.25
CA ALA A 16 -19.16 1.79 -16.11
C ALA A 16 -18.06 0.86 -15.58
N VAL A 17 -17.27 0.36 -16.51
CA VAL A 17 -16.03 -0.39 -16.28
C VAL A 17 -14.92 0.28 -17.06
N PHE A 18 -13.77 0.45 -16.43
CA PHE A 18 -12.56 1.02 -17.01
C PHE A 18 -11.50 -0.06 -17.16
N ALA A 19 -10.77 -0.02 -18.27
CA ALA A 19 -9.61 -0.87 -18.49
C ALA A 19 -8.41 -0.03 -18.89
N GLU A 20 -7.28 -0.20 -18.20
CA GLU A 20 -6.01 0.41 -18.58
C GLU A 20 -5.16 -0.60 -19.35
N SER A 21 -4.74 -0.19 -20.55
CA SER A 21 -3.92 -1.02 -21.43
C SER A 21 -2.74 -0.24 -21.98
N HIS A 22 -1.63 -0.95 -22.19
CA HIS A 22 -0.42 -0.38 -22.77
C HIS A 22 0.10 -1.19 -23.95
N SER A 23 0.80 -0.50 -24.85
CA SER A 23 1.63 -1.10 -25.88
C SER A 23 2.77 -0.16 -26.26
N GLY A 24 4.00 -0.62 -26.08
CA GLY A 24 5.18 0.25 -26.21
C GLY A 24 5.17 1.36 -25.17
N ASP A 25 5.26 2.62 -25.62
CA ASP A 25 5.31 3.82 -24.78
C ASP A 25 3.93 4.46 -24.52
N LEU A 26 2.86 3.87 -25.08
CA LEU A 26 1.51 4.39 -25.00
C LEU A 26 0.69 3.62 -23.95
N SER A 27 0.11 4.35 -23.00
CA SER A 27 -0.89 3.84 -22.05
C SER A 27 -2.22 4.55 -22.30
N LEU A 28 -3.32 3.78 -22.38
CA LEU A 28 -4.67 4.27 -22.67
C LEU A 28 -5.67 3.75 -21.65
N VAL A 29 -6.65 4.59 -21.30
CA VAL A 29 -7.82 4.20 -20.51
C VAL A 29 -9.01 4.00 -21.44
N PHE A 30 -9.61 2.82 -21.37
CA PHE A 30 -10.81 2.42 -22.10
C PHE A 30 -12.01 2.42 -21.15
N ARG A 31 -13.16 2.87 -21.63
CA ARG A 31 -14.43 2.86 -20.90
C ARG A 31 -15.47 2.00 -21.62
N PHE A 32 -16.11 1.15 -20.83
CA PHE A 32 -17.30 0.38 -21.19
C PHE A 32 -18.45 0.90 -20.33
N SER A 33 -19.61 1.14 -20.93
CA SER A 33 -20.77 1.70 -20.24
C SER A 33 -21.99 0.80 -20.39
N LEU A 34 -22.78 0.75 -19.33
CA LEU A 34 -24.07 0.07 -19.32
C LEU A 34 -25.05 0.85 -20.20
N ASP A 35 -25.61 0.16 -21.20
CA ASP A 35 -26.70 0.65 -22.02
C ASP A 35 -27.91 -0.26 -21.82
N ILE A 36 -28.88 0.23 -21.05
CA ILE A 36 -30.11 -0.49 -20.73
C ILE A 36 -30.94 -0.76 -22.00
N SER A 37 -30.80 0.07 -23.04
CA SER A 37 -31.48 -0.15 -24.32
C SER A 37 -30.83 -1.25 -25.16
N ARG A 38 -29.58 -1.60 -24.87
CA ARG A 38 -28.78 -2.63 -25.56
C ARG A 38 -28.14 -3.58 -24.54
N PRO A 39 -28.95 -4.38 -23.82
CA PRO A 39 -28.45 -5.22 -22.72
C PRO A 39 -27.60 -6.41 -23.21
N LEU A 40 -27.68 -6.75 -24.51
CA LEU A 40 -26.87 -7.82 -25.12
C LEU A 40 -25.53 -7.33 -25.67
N SER A 41 -25.32 -6.01 -25.72
CA SER A 41 -24.05 -5.41 -26.11
C SER A 41 -22.91 -5.91 -25.21
N THR A 42 -21.74 -6.13 -25.80
CA THR A 42 -20.57 -6.60 -25.04
C THR A 42 -20.20 -5.62 -23.92
N SER A 43 -20.35 -4.31 -24.14
CA SER A 43 -20.11 -3.30 -23.09
C SER A 43 -21.09 -3.45 -21.92
N SER A 44 -22.39 -3.60 -22.17
CA SER A 44 -23.38 -3.85 -21.09
C SER A 44 -23.10 -5.15 -20.34
N ARG A 45 -22.74 -6.21 -21.07
CA ARG A 45 -22.39 -7.51 -20.48
C ARG A 45 -21.12 -7.44 -19.61
N ILE A 46 -20.12 -6.65 -20.03
CA ILE A 46 -18.92 -6.38 -19.22
C ILE A 46 -19.31 -5.71 -17.91
N VAL A 47 -20.13 -4.66 -17.95
CA VAL A 47 -20.54 -3.92 -16.75
C VAL A 47 -21.39 -4.81 -15.83
N ALA A 48 -22.34 -5.55 -16.38
CA ALA A 48 -23.17 -6.48 -15.61
C ALA A 48 -22.34 -7.59 -14.94
N CYS A 49 -21.38 -8.17 -15.65
CA CYS A 49 -20.47 -9.17 -15.07
C CYS A 49 -19.54 -8.55 -14.01
N PHE A 50 -19.05 -7.32 -14.24
CA PHE A 50 -18.09 -6.71 -13.33
C PHE A 50 -18.70 -6.33 -11.99
N HIS A 51 -19.93 -5.82 -11.99
CA HIS A 51 -20.63 -5.38 -10.79
C HIS A 51 -21.59 -6.44 -10.23
N ASP A 52 -21.57 -7.66 -10.78
CA ASP A 52 -22.49 -8.74 -10.39
C ASP A 52 -23.97 -8.30 -10.43
N ILE A 53 -24.34 -7.49 -11.44
CA ILE A 53 -25.70 -6.98 -11.63
C ILE A 53 -26.65 -8.14 -11.92
N GLU A 54 -27.76 -8.20 -11.20
CA GLU A 54 -28.79 -9.21 -11.42
C GLU A 54 -29.43 -9.03 -12.81
N VAL A 55 -29.39 -10.07 -13.64
CA VAL A 55 -29.96 -10.09 -14.99
C VAL A 55 -31.02 -11.17 -15.13
N ASP A 56 -32.04 -10.90 -15.93
CA ASP A 56 -33.17 -11.79 -16.25
C ASP A 56 -32.84 -12.85 -17.32
N ASP A 57 -31.71 -12.72 -18.01
CA ASP A 57 -31.22 -13.66 -19.03
C ASP A 57 -29.69 -13.77 -18.92
N GLU A 58 -29.16 -14.98 -18.82
CA GLU A 58 -27.71 -15.27 -18.75
C GLU A 58 -26.92 -14.68 -19.92
N LYS A 59 -27.58 -14.43 -21.08
CA LYS A 59 -26.96 -13.78 -22.23
C LYS A 59 -26.61 -12.30 -21.99
N LYS A 60 -27.20 -11.66 -20.97
CA LYS A 60 -26.96 -10.25 -20.62
C LYS A 60 -25.73 -10.05 -19.71
N THR A 61 -24.99 -11.13 -19.43
CA THR A 61 -23.72 -11.07 -18.69
C THR A 61 -22.69 -12.04 -19.30
N PHE A 62 -21.51 -12.14 -18.69
CA PHE A 62 -20.54 -13.19 -18.97
C PHE A 62 -20.69 -14.32 -17.94
N SER A 63 -20.33 -15.54 -18.33
CA SER A 63 -20.37 -16.71 -17.44
C SER A 63 -19.46 -16.58 -16.22
N ASP A 64 -18.34 -15.88 -16.38
CA ASP A 64 -17.30 -15.73 -15.39
C ASP A 64 -16.39 -14.53 -15.72
N ARG A 65 -15.57 -14.14 -14.74
CA ARG A 65 -14.66 -13.00 -14.84
C ARG A 65 -13.52 -13.21 -15.84
N GLU A 66 -13.13 -14.45 -16.14
CA GLU A 66 -12.07 -14.75 -17.11
C GLU A 66 -12.58 -14.50 -18.53
N SER A 67 -13.77 -15.00 -18.84
CA SER A 67 -14.50 -14.75 -20.09
C SER A 67 -14.76 -13.25 -20.30
N MET A 68 -15.13 -12.51 -19.25
CA MET A 68 -15.28 -11.05 -19.31
C MET A 68 -13.95 -10.35 -19.64
N ARG A 69 -12.85 -10.74 -18.99
CA ARG A 69 -11.51 -10.19 -19.26
C ARG A 69 -11.05 -10.45 -20.69
N GLN A 70 -11.33 -11.65 -21.20
CA GLN A 70 -11.05 -12.00 -22.59
C GLN A 70 -11.84 -11.10 -23.56
N GLY A 71 -13.13 -10.86 -23.30
CA GLY A 71 -13.95 -9.94 -24.08
C GLY A 71 -13.43 -8.50 -24.08
N ILE A 72 -12.99 -7.99 -22.93
CA ILE A 72 -12.31 -6.69 -22.82
C ILE A 72 -11.05 -6.65 -23.70
N TYR A 73 -10.20 -7.68 -23.60
CA TYR A 73 -8.96 -7.76 -24.36
C TYR A 73 -9.20 -7.79 -25.88
N GLU A 74 -10.20 -8.55 -26.35
CA GLU A 74 -10.55 -8.64 -27.77
C GLU A 74 -11.03 -7.30 -28.33
N LEU A 75 -11.91 -6.61 -27.61
CA LEU A 75 -12.39 -5.29 -27.99
C LEU A 75 -11.26 -4.26 -28.05
N ILE A 76 -10.39 -4.24 -27.04
CA ILE A 76 -9.24 -3.32 -26.99
C ILE A 76 -8.27 -3.65 -28.13
N SER A 77 -7.98 -4.92 -28.37
CA SER A 77 -7.09 -5.35 -29.46
C SER A 77 -7.61 -4.96 -30.83
N HIS A 78 -8.93 -4.95 -31.02
CA HIS A 78 -9.57 -4.48 -32.25
C HIS A 78 -9.48 -2.95 -32.40
N VAL A 79 -9.72 -2.19 -31.32
CA VAL A 79 -9.78 -0.73 -31.35
C VAL A 79 -8.40 -0.06 -31.33
N TRP A 80 -7.42 -0.65 -30.63
CA TRP A 80 -6.07 -0.11 -30.45
C TRP A 80 -5.40 0.37 -31.75
N PRO A 81 -5.28 -0.43 -32.82
CA PRO A 81 -4.63 0.03 -34.06
C PRO A 81 -5.38 1.19 -34.73
N LEU A 82 -6.66 1.37 -34.45
CA LEU A 82 -7.49 2.43 -35.02
C LEU A 82 -7.35 3.76 -34.26
N CYS A 83 -7.16 3.71 -32.93
CA CYS A 83 -7.08 4.91 -32.09
C CYS A 83 -5.63 5.37 -31.82
N ALA A 84 -4.65 4.46 -31.81
CA ALA A 84 -3.27 4.75 -31.38
C ALA A 84 -2.53 5.77 -32.28
N SER A 85 -2.99 5.95 -33.52
CA SER A 85 -2.42 6.95 -34.44
C SER A 85 -2.94 8.37 -34.22
N ASN A 86 -3.99 8.55 -33.40
CA ASN A 86 -4.55 9.86 -33.12
C ASN A 86 -3.65 10.65 -32.16
N PRO A 87 -3.12 11.83 -32.55
CA PRO A 87 -2.26 12.62 -31.69
C PRO A 87 -2.89 13.03 -30.35
N SER A 88 -4.21 13.21 -30.28
CA SER A 88 -4.89 13.62 -29.05
C SER A 88 -4.90 12.52 -27.99
N ILE A 89 -4.66 11.26 -28.35
CA ILE A 89 -4.80 10.12 -27.44
C ILE A 89 -3.76 10.12 -26.30
N ARG A 90 -2.72 10.93 -26.42
CA ARG A 90 -1.67 11.09 -25.40
C ARG A 90 -2.02 12.14 -24.34
N LEU A 91 -3.13 12.86 -24.49
CA LEU A 91 -3.54 13.86 -23.53
C LEU A 91 -4.14 13.18 -22.28
N PRO A 92 -3.85 13.69 -21.07
CA PRO A 92 -4.18 13.00 -19.82
C PRO A 92 -5.68 12.98 -19.49
N ASP A 93 -6.49 13.78 -20.17
CA ASP A 93 -7.95 13.85 -20.03
C ASP A 93 -8.72 12.95 -21.02
N VAL A 94 -8.00 12.21 -21.86
CA VAL A 94 -8.59 11.43 -22.94
C VAL A 94 -8.93 10.01 -22.52
N ILE A 95 -10.16 9.59 -22.84
CA ILE A 95 -10.65 8.22 -22.68
C ILE A 95 -11.17 7.69 -24.01
N VAL A 96 -10.90 6.42 -24.28
CA VAL A 96 -11.47 5.69 -25.41
C VAL A 96 -12.73 4.96 -24.97
N HIS A 97 -13.89 5.41 -25.43
CA HIS A 97 -15.14 4.71 -25.15
C HIS A 97 -15.35 3.65 -26.23
N ILE A 98 -15.56 2.41 -25.81
CA ILE A 98 -15.83 1.29 -26.71
C ILE A 98 -17.29 0.86 -26.56
N GLN A 99 -17.97 0.68 -27.69
CA GLN A 99 -19.30 0.11 -27.75
C GLN A 99 -19.38 -0.91 -28.88
N GLN A 100 -19.83 -2.12 -28.57
CA GLN A 100 -20.17 -3.14 -29.56
C GLN A 100 -21.68 -3.35 -29.53
N ASP A 101 -22.36 -3.21 -30.65
CA ASP A 101 -23.81 -3.45 -30.71
C ASP A 101 -24.17 -4.95 -30.73
N ASP A 102 -25.46 -5.24 -30.74
CA ASP A 102 -26.00 -6.60 -30.69
C ASP A 102 -25.68 -7.41 -31.97
N ASP A 103 -25.34 -6.72 -33.07
CA ASP A 103 -24.91 -7.33 -34.33
C ASP A 103 -23.40 -7.60 -34.37
N GLY A 104 -22.68 -7.27 -33.30
CA GLY A 104 -21.24 -7.49 -33.15
C GLY A 104 -20.38 -6.39 -33.78
N GLN A 105 -20.96 -5.29 -34.27
CA GLN A 105 -20.21 -4.17 -34.83
C GLN A 105 -19.59 -3.35 -33.70
N THR A 106 -18.26 -3.25 -33.70
CA THR A 106 -17.51 -2.44 -32.72
C THR A 106 -17.33 -1.02 -33.23
N THR A 107 -17.67 -0.05 -32.40
CA THR A 107 -17.42 1.38 -32.60
C THR A 107 -16.65 1.93 -31.41
N PHE A 108 -15.88 2.99 -31.64
CA PHE A 108 -15.19 3.69 -30.57
C PHE A 108 -15.26 5.20 -30.77
N ARG A 109 -15.19 5.94 -29.66
CA ARG A 109 -15.01 7.40 -29.68
C ARG A 109 -13.89 7.80 -28.72
N ILE A 110 -13.10 8.77 -29.15
CA ILE A 110 -12.08 9.41 -28.32
C ILE A 110 -12.73 10.66 -27.71
N SER A 111 -12.75 10.73 -26.38
CA SER A 111 -13.46 11.78 -25.63
C SER A 111 -12.50 12.48 -24.67
N HIS A 112 -12.62 13.80 -24.59
CA HIS A 112 -12.02 14.60 -23.51
C HIS A 112 -13.00 14.66 -22.35
N GLU A 113 -12.64 14.09 -21.21
CA GLU A 113 -13.54 14.00 -20.08
C GLU A 113 -13.57 15.29 -19.28
N SER A 114 -14.75 15.91 -19.19
CA SER A 114 -14.96 17.12 -18.38
C SER A 114 -14.60 16.93 -16.90
N ALA A 115 -14.78 15.71 -16.38
CA ALA A 115 -14.42 15.28 -15.04
C ALA A 115 -12.91 15.46 -14.74
N PHE A 116 -12.05 15.53 -15.76
CA PHE A 116 -10.62 15.76 -15.56
C PHE A 116 -10.34 17.09 -14.85
N ARG A 117 -11.17 18.11 -15.04
CA ARG A 117 -11.01 19.39 -14.33
C ARG A 117 -11.24 19.23 -12.83
N GLU A 118 -12.21 18.39 -12.44
CA GLU A 118 -12.53 18.12 -11.03
C GLU A 118 -11.41 17.29 -10.40
N TYR A 119 -10.88 16.31 -11.13
CA TYR A 119 -9.67 15.58 -10.75
C TYR A 119 -8.49 16.53 -10.49
N LEU A 120 -8.17 17.43 -11.43
CA LEU A 120 -7.09 18.41 -11.22
C LEU A 120 -7.35 19.31 -10.01
N ALA A 121 -8.59 19.76 -9.80
CA ALA A 121 -8.95 20.60 -8.66
C ALA A 121 -8.83 19.89 -7.30
N SER A 122 -8.84 18.56 -7.30
CA SER A 122 -8.68 17.74 -6.10
C SER A 122 -7.20 17.51 -5.70
N LEU A 123 -6.25 17.83 -6.58
CA LEU A 123 -4.83 17.62 -6.33
C LEU A 123 -4.19 18.85 -5.66
N LEU A 124 -3.15 18.62 -4.86
CA LEU A 124 -2.33 19.69 -4.30
C LEU A 124 -1.29 20.17 -5.30
N SER A 125 -1.10 21.48 -5.35
CA SER A 125 0.01 22.08 -6.10
C SER A 125 1.35 21.78 -5.42
N VAL A 126 2.41 21.85 -6.22
CA VAL A 126 3.79 21.74 -5.72
C VAL A 126 4.07 22.72 -4.57
N SER A 127 3.57 23.96 -4.66
CA SER A 127 3.74 24.96 -3.59
C SER A 127 3.06 24.52 -2.29
N SER A 128 1.81 24.05 -2.37
CA SER A 128 1.05 23.60 -1.20
C SER A 128 1.73 22.42 -0.51
N ILE A 129 2.33 21.48 -1.25
CA ILE A 129 3.08 20.38 -0.66
C ILE A 129 4.34 20.86 0.07
N LYS A 130 5.10 21.78 -0.54
CA LYS A 130 6.29 22.36 0.10
C LYS A 130 5.95 23.11 1.39
N ASP A 131 4.84 23.84 1.39
CA ASP A 131 4.45 24.68 2.53
C ASP A 131 3.81 23.87 3.65
N ALA A 132 3.01 22.84 3.33
CA ALA A 132 2.18 22.13 4.30
C ALA A 132 2.74 20.78 4.76
N LEU A 133 3.46 20.04 3.90
CA LEU A 133 3.75 18.63 4.14
C LEU A 133 5.24 18.33 4.31
N ILE A 134 6.12 19.11 3.68
CA ILE A 134 7.56 18.85 3.71
C ILE A 134 8.19 19.81 4.72
N PRO A 135 8.72 19.32 5.86
CA PRO A 135 9.37 20.19 6.84
C PRO A 135 10.46 21.01 6.15
N GLN A 136 10.43 22.34 6.34
CA GLN A 136 11.38 23.30 5.72
C GLN A 136 12.86 23.00 6.03
N ALA A 137 13.14 22.07 6.95
CA ALA A 137 14.46 21.74 7.46
C ALA A 137 15.19 20.57 6.74
N ARG A 138 14.65 19.98 5.67
CA ARG A 138 15.33 18.88 4.94
C ARG A 138 15.91 19.31 3.59
N THR A 139 17.19 18.97 3.40
CA THR A 139 18.05 19.28 2.25
C THR A 139 17.74 18.46 0.99
N THR A 140 16.65 17.68 0.95
CA THR A 140 16.33 16.85 -0.21
C THR A 140 15.85 17.74 -1.35
N LYS A 141 16.69 17.90 -2.38
CA LYS A 141 16.28 18.55 -3.61
C LYS A 141 15.20 17.71 -4.28
N LEU A 142 14.00 18.26 -4.34
CA LEU A 142 12.87 17.64 -5.02
C LEU A 142 13.01 17.81 -6.53
N HIS A 143 12.67 16.75 -7.26
CA HIS A 143 12.58 16.75 -8.70
C HIS A 143 11.14 16.44 -9.10
N TYR A 144 10.66 17.14 -10.14
CA TYR A 144 9.30 17.00 -10.64
C TYR A 144 9.32 16.31 -11.98
N ILE A 145 8.55 15.23 -12.09
CA ILE A 145 8.51 14.36 -13.26
C ILE A 145 7.09 14.41 -13.83
N PRO A 146 6.90 14.83 -15.10
CA PRO A 146 5.59 14.76 -15.74
C PRO A 146 5.10 13.31 -15.79
N LEU A 147 3.83 13.06 -15.46
CA LEU A 147 3.21 11.73 -15.53
C LEU A 147 3.39 11.08 -16.92
N GLU A 148 3.37 11.89 -17.97
CA GLU A 148 3.50 11.47 -19.37
C GLU A 148 4.90 10.93 -19.71
N SER A 149 5.91 11.24 -18.90
CA SER A 149 7.28 10.72 -19.03
C SER A 149 7.44 9.30 -18.46
N LEU A 150 6.40 8.77 -17.80
CA LEU A 150 6.39 7.44 -17.20
C LEU A 150 5.86 6.38 -18.16
N GLN A 151 6.48 5.21 -18.12
CA GLN A 151 6.04 3.99 -18.78
C GLN A 151 5.70 2.95 -17.73
N PHE A 152 4.40 2.70 -17.54
CA PHE A 152 3.89 1.72 -16.58
C PHE A 152 4.05 0.29 -17.11
N SER A 153 4.52 -0.61 -16.26
CA SER A 153 4.57 -2.05 -16.53
C SER A 153 3.62 -2.78 -15.59
N ASP A 154 4.06 -3.23 -14.42
CA ASP A 154 3.42 -4.26 -13.59
C ASP A 154 2.65 -3.63 -12.44
N LEU A 155 1.36 -3.97 -12.30
CA LEU A 155 0.62 -3.62 -11.10
C LEU A 155 1.18 -4.43 -9.94
N LEU A 156 1.56 -3.74 -8.87
CA LEU A 156 1.89 -4.40 -7.61
C LEU A 156 0.59 -4.64 -6.83
N GLY A 157 0.49 -5.79 -6.18
CA GLY A 157 -0.68 -6.07 -5.35
C GLY A 157 -0.83 -5.06 -4.20
N GLY A 158 -2.04 -4.87 -3.70
CA GLY A 158 -2.32 -3.90 -2.63
C GLY A 158 -3.58 -3.07 -2.91
N ARG A 159 -3.83 -2.08 -2.04
CA ARG A 159 -4.77 -0.98 -2.31
C ARG A 159 -4.01 0.16 -3.02
N GLY A 160 -4.73 1.01 -3.74
CA GLY A 160 -4.13 2.06 -4.55
C GLY A 160 -3.45 1.54 -5.83
N GLY A 161 -3.35 2.39 -6.84
CA GLY A 161 -2.79 2.06 -8.16
C GLY A 161 -1.27 1.89 -8.19
N THR A 162 -0.69 1.24 -7.18
CA THR A 162 0.76 1.05 -7.05
C THR A 162 1.30 0.21 -8.20
N THR A 163 2.20 0.79 -9.00
CA THR A 163 2.59 0.21 -10.28
C THR A 163 4.09 0.36 -10.51
N VAL A 164 4.75 -0.67 -11.03
CA VAL A 164 6.13 -0.58 -11.50
C VAL A 164 6.17 0.30 -12.75
N THR A 165 7.10 1.22 -12.79
CA THR A 165 7.24 2.18 -13.88
C THR A 165 8.70 2.44 -14.24
N ARG A 166 8.92 2.97 -15.44
CA ARG A 166 10.23 3.42 -15.92
C ARG A 166 10.13 4.80 -16.53
N LEU A 167 11.22 5.54 -16.52
CA LEU A 167 11.32 6.80 -17.25
C LEU A 167 11.56 6.52 -18.73
N LYS A 168 10.76 7.11 -19.62
CA LYS A 168 10.84 6.87 -21.07
C LYS A 168 12.18 7.24 -21.70
N ASP A 169 12.86 8.24 -21.13
CA ASP A 169 14.10 8.80 -21.68
C ASP A 169 15.39 8.25 -21.03
N GLU A 170 15.28 7.40 -20.00
CA GLU A 170 16.45 6.82 -19.33
C GLU A 170 16.95 5.55 -20.01
N LYS A 171 18.20 5.58 -20.46
CA LYS A 171 18.86 4.46 -21.16
C LYS A 171 19.15 3.26 -20.27
N ASP A 172 19.29 3.49 -18.97
CA ASP A 172 19.71 2.46 -18.02
C ASP A 172 18.55 1.55 -17.58
N GLY A 173 17.30 1.96 -17.86
CA GLY A 173 16.12 1.11 -17.65
C GLY A 173 15.76 0.85 -16.18
N GLU A 174 16.23 1.71 -15.28
CA GLU A 174 15.92 1.64 -13.85
C GLU A 174 14.41 1.59 -13.62
N SER A 175 13.99 0.67 -12.75
CA SER A 175 12.59 0.50 -12.42
C SER A 175 12.27 1.24 -11.12
N TYR A 176 11.11 1.87 -11.11
CA TYR A 176 10.57 2.60 -9.98
C TYR A 176 9.24 2.01 -9.57
N VAL A 177 8.85 2.24 -8.32
CA VAL A 177 7.48 2.04 -7.86
C VAL A 177 6.78 3.39 -7.89
N TYR A 178 5.78 3.51 -8.75
CA TYR A 178 4.82 4.62 -8.74
C TYR A 178 3.75 4.35 -7.69
N LYS A 179 3.67 5.24 -6.70
CA LYS A 179 2.52 5.37 -5.81
C LYS A 179 1.83 6.70 -6.12
N GLY A 180 0.56 6.68 -6.52
CA GLY A 180 -0.13 7.92 -6.87
C GLY A 180 -1.60 7.79 -7.20
N LEU A 181 -2.18 8.96 -7.46
CA LEU A 181 -3.58 9.23 -7.77
C LEU A 181 -3.70 9.35 -9.28
N SER A 182 -4.34 8.38 -9.93
CA SER A 182 -4.56 8.42 -11.37
C SER A 182 -5.94 9.01 -11.69
N PHE A 183 -6.10 9.60 -12.88
CA PHE A 183 -7.42 10.01 -13.34
C PHE A 183 -8.39 8.83 -13.44
N ARG A 184 -7.90 7.63 -13.79
CA ARG A 184 -8.71 6.40 -13.76
C ARG A 184 -9.27 6.11 -12.36
N LEU A 185 -8.45 6.24 -11.32
CA LEU A 185 -8.90 6.08 -9.93
C LEU A 185 -9.98 7.11 -9.56
N PHE A 186 -9.86 8.35 -10.04
CA PHE A 186 -10.89 9.38 -9.84
C PHE A 186 -12.24 8.98 -10.46
N LEU A 187 -12.23 8.29 -11.60
CA LEU A 187 -13.44 7.84 -12.28
C LEU A 187 -14.11 6.64 -11.61
N GLU A 188 -13.44 5.96 -10.69
CA GLU A 188 -14.04 4.89 -9.89
C GLU A 188 -15.08 5.44 -8.91
N GLY A 189 -14.96 6.70 -8.49
CA GLY A 189 -15.97 7.36 -7.67
C GLY A 189 -15.35 8.18 -6.54
N ASP A 190 -16.19 9.00 -5.91
CA ASP A 190 -15.74 10.04 -4.98
C ASP A 190 -15.28 9.46 -3.64
N ALA A 191 -15.94 8.41 -3.14
CA ALA A 191 -15.61 7.84 -1.83
C ALA A 191 -14.26 7.10 -1.89
N VAL A 192 -14.06 6.24 -2.89
CA VAL A 192 -12.79 5.52 -3.10
C VAL A 192 -11.67 6.51 -3.36
N TYR A 193 -11.88 7.46 -4.29
CA TYR A 193 -10.84 8.43 -4.65
C TYR A 193 -10.47 9.33 -3.47
N THR A 194 -11.44 9.87 -2.73
CA THR A 194 -11.18 10.74 -1.58
C THR A 194 -10.38 10.00 -0.50
N TYR A 195 -10.72 8.74 -0.23
CA TYR A 195 -9.98 7.91 0.73
C TYR A 195 -8.51 7.70 0.29
N GLU A 196 -8.28 7.30 -0.96
CA GLU A 196 -6.93 7.07 -1.50
C GLU A 196 -6.12 8.37 -1.57
N ARG A 197 -6.76 9.48 -1.95
CA ARG A 197 -6.15 10.83 -1.97
C ARG A 197 -5.68 11.26 -0.59
N ASP A 198 -6.54 11.15 0.41
CA ASP A 198 -6.22 11.56 1.77
C ASP A 198 -5.15 10.65 2.38
N THR A 199 -5.15 9.36 2.02
CA THR A 199 -4.10 8.39 2.38
C THR A 199 -2.76 8.76 1.74
N PHE A 200 -2.73 9.05 0.43
CA PHE A 200 -1.53 9.46 -0.30
C PHE A 200 -0.87 10.70 0.33
N TYR A 201 -1.63 11.76 0.60
CA TYR A 201 -1.07 12.98 1.19
C TYR A 201 -0.63 12.79 2.64
N ARG A 202 -1.30 11.92 3.40
CA ARG A 202 -0.88 11.55 4.76
C ARG A 202 0.45 10.80 4.71
N GLU A 203 0.57 9.76 3.89
CA GLU A 203 1.82 9.01 3.71
C GLU A 203 2.95 9.95 3.33
N LEU A 204 2.71 10.87 2.39
CA LEU A 204 3.71 11.85 1.98
C LEU A 204 4.18 12.70 3.17
N GLY A 205 3.26 13.26 3.97
CA GLY A 205 3.62 14.01 5.17
C GLY A 205 4.44 13.19 6.18
N VAL A 206 4.04 11.94 6.41
CA VAL A 206 4.73 11.01 7.32
C VAL A 206 6.15 10.73 6.81
N VAL A 207 6.29 10.24 5.58
CA VAL A 207 7.58 9.83 5.00
C VAL A 207 8.59 10.97 4.99
N TYR A 208 8.16 12.21 4.72
CA TYR A 208 9.04 13.38 4.79
C TYR A 208 9.41 13.80 6.22
N SER A 209 8.63 13.40 7.23
CA SER A 209 8.91 13.63 8.64
C SER A 209 9.79 12.55 9.29
N LEU A 210 9.81 11.32 8.74
CA LEU A 210 10.52 10.16 9.31
C LEU A 210 12.03 10.39 9.44
N PRO A 211 12.69 10.00 10.54
CA PRO A 211 14.13 10.12 10.69
C PRO A 211 14.87 9.33 9.60
N SER A 212 16.08 9.78 9.24
CA SER A 212 16.91 9.02 8.30
C SER A 212 17.45 7.77 8.99
N HIS A 213 17.13 6.60 8.44
CA HIS A 213 17.59 5.31 8.95
C HIS A 213 17.82 4.35 7.76
N PRO A 214 18.87 3.50 7.76
CA PRO A 214 19.14 2.58 6.65
C PRO A 214 18.02 1.56 6.40
N ASN A 215 17.25 1.21 7.43
CA ASN A 215 16.16 0.22 7.37
C ASN A 215 14.76 0.83 7.30
N VAL A 216 14.65 2.13 7.00
CA VAL A 216 13.37 2.84 6.77
C VAL A 216 13.37 3.35 5.33
N LEU A 217 12.25 3.21 4.64
CA LEU A 217 12.09 3.74 3.28
C LEU A 217 12.40 5.24 3.26
N ARG A 218 13.34 5.64 2.40
CA ARG A 218 13.71 7.04 2.25
C ARG A 218 12.57 7.81 1.57
N ALA A 219 12.47 9.09 1.93
CA ALA A 219 11.55 9.98 1.25
C ALA A 219 11.82 10.04 -0.26
N PRO A 220 10.77 9.96 -1.10
CA PRO A 220 10.92 9.84 -2.54
C PRO A 220 11.47 11.16 -3.11
N PRO A 221 12.64 11.18 -3.77
CA PRO A 221 13.20 12.42 -4.31
C PRO A 221 12.46 12.92 -5.57
N LEU A 222 11.68 12.05 -6.20
CA LEU A 222 10.94 12.33 -7.42
C LEU A 222 9.43 12.39 -7.11
N LEU A 223 8.84 13.56 -7.32
CA LEU A 223 7.39 13.77 -7.26
C LEU A 223 6.84 13.78 -8.68
N VAL A 224 5.77 13.04 -8.90
CA VAL A 224 5.10 12.95 -10.20
C VAL A 224 4.03 14.04 -10.28
N THR A 225 4.04 14.77 -11.38
CA THR A 225 3.15 15.91 -11.60
C THR A 225 2.28 15.71 -12.83
N THR A 226 1.08 16.26 -12.78
CA THR A 226 0.16 16.41 -13.91
C THR A 226 -0.33 17.87 -13.97
N GLY A 227 -1.09 18.21 -15.02
CA GLY A 227 -1.59 19.55 -15.24
C GLY A 227 -2.63 19.61 -16.35
N PRO A 228 -3.08 20.83 -16.73
CA PRO A 228 -4.05 21.01 -17.80
C PRO A 228 -3.55 20.38 -19.12
N PRO A 229 -4.43 19.80 -19.96
CA PRO A 229 -4.01 19.12 -21.20
C PRO A 229 -3.17 20.00 -22.15
N GLN A 230 -3.44 21.31 -22.15
CA GLN A 230 -2.73 22.32 -22.95
C GLN A 230 -1.26 22.50 -22.54
N SER A 231 -0.90 22.06 -21.34
CA SER A 231 0.45 22.19 -20.77
C SER A 231 1.34 20.97 -21.05
N ALA A 232 0.77 19.85 -21.52
CA ALA A 232 1.50 18.62 -21.87
C ALA A 232 2.56 18.84 -22.96
N ASN A 233 2.39 19.86 -23.82
CA ASN A 233 3.28 20.14 -24.96
C ASN A 233 4.23 21.33 -24.75
N HIS A 234 4.05 22.17 -23.72
CA HIS A 234 4.74 23.45 -23.60
C HIS A 234 5.44 23.68 -22.25
N GLY A 235 5.45 22.67 -21.38
CA GLY A 235 5.97 22.80 -20.02
C GLY A 235 4.99 23.53 -19.13
N VAL A 236 4.89 23.07 -17.89
CA VAL A 236 3.97 23.61 -16.88
C VAL A 236 4.75 24.64 -16.06
N ALA A 237 4.20 25.84 -15.85
CA ALA A 237 4.74 26.75 -14.85
C ALA A 237 4.59 26.08 -13.47
N GLU A 238 5.60 26.15 -12.58
CA GLU A 238 5.60 25.41 -11.30
C GLU A 238 4.31 25.57 -10.47
N LYS A 239 3.66 26.73 -10.56
CA LYS A 239 2.37 27.04 -9.91
C LYS A 239 1.18 26.20 -10.42
N ASP A 240 1.25 25.70 -11.64
CA ASP A 240 0.22 24.91 -12.31
C ASP A 240 0.57 23.40 -12.30
N CYS A 241 1.72 23.03 -11.71
CA CYS A 241 2.11 21.64 -11.48
C CYS A 241 1.36 21.09 -10.27
N LEU A 242 0.51 20.10 -10.51
CA LEU A 242 -0.26 19.40 -9.49
C LEU A 242 0.39 18.05 -9.23
N VAL A 243 0.64 17.72 -7.96
CA VAL A 243 1.29 16.46 -7.60
C VAL A 243 0.26 15.35 -7.62
N CYS A 244 0.49 14.34 -8.44
CA CYS A 244 -0.38 13.18 -8.58
C CYS A 244 0.31 11.87 -8.17
N GLY A 245 1.59 11.89 -7.80
CA GLY A 245 2.26 10.67 -7.36
C GLY A 245 3.69 10.87 -6.88
N THR A 246 4.34 9.77 -6.56
CA THR A 246 5.73 9.68 -6.10
C THR A 246 6.41 8.48 -6.75
N LEU A 247 7.74 8.56 -6.93
CA LEU A 247 8.54 7.42 -7.37
C LEU A 247 9.48 6.99 -6.26
N TYR A 248 9.37 5.72 -5.88
CA TYR A 248 10.30 5.03 -5.00
C TYR A 248 11.24 4.13 -5.80
N PRO A 249 12.45 3.86 -5.32
CA PRO A 249 13.30 2.83 -5.90
C PRO A 249 12.56 1.48 -5.91
N PHE A 250 12.66 0.73 -7.01
CA PHE A 250 12.18 -0.65 -7.03
C PHE A 250 13.16 -1.54 -6.24
N LEU A 251 12.65 -2.18 -5.18
CA LEU A 251 13.41 -3.15 -4.40
C LEU A 251 13.21 -4.53 -5.02
N GLU A 252 14.20 -5.01 -5.77
CA GLU A 252 14.10 -6.28 -6.49
C GLU A 252 13.96 -7.50 -5.59
N ARG A 253 14.47 -7.41 -4.36
CA ARG A 253 14.28 -8.48 -3.40
C ARG A 253 12.89 -8.37 -2.77
N GLN A 254 12.19 -9.48 -2.90
CA GLN A 254 10.85 -9.74 -2.40
C GLN A 254 10.66 -9.33 -0.92
N SER A 255 9.40 -9.15 -0.52
CA SER A 255 9.02 -8.95 0.88
C SER A 255 9.43 -10.12 1.77
N LEU A 256 9.58 -9.88 3.07
CA LEU A 256 9.81 -10.98 4.03
C LEU A 256 8.69 -12.03 3.96
N GLN A 257 7.44 -11.62 3.71
CA GLN A 257 6.32 -12.55 3.50
C GLN A 257 6.56 -13.51 2.32
N GLU A 258 7.00 -12.98 1.18
CA GLU A 258 7.31 -13.77 -0.01
C GLU A 258 8.52 -14.66 0.20
N VAL A 259 9.55 -14.17 0.90
CA VAL A 259 10.74 -14.96 1.25
C VAL A 259 10.37 -16.14 2.14
N ILE A 260 9.55 -15.92 3.18
CA ILE A 260 9.05 -16.97 4.07
C ILE A 260 8.21 -17.98 3.27
N SER A 261 7.27 -17.49 2.46
CA SER A 261 6.39 -18.33 1.64
C SER A 261 7.19 -19.19 0.65
N ARG A 262 8.23 -18.63 0.03
CA ARG A 262 9.15 -19.36 -0.85
C ARG A 262 9.94 -20.40 -0.07
N SER A 263 10.46 -20.06 1.11
CA SER A 263 11.19 -20.97 1.98
C SER A 263 10.34 -22.19 2.35
N ASN A 264 9.07 -21.96 2.71
CA ASN A 264 8.10 -22.98 3.07
C ASN A 264 7.74 -23.88 1.89
N LYS A 265 7.46 -23.29 0.72
CA LYS A 265 7.19 -24.04 -0.52
C LYS A 265 8.34 -24.97 -0.91
N HIS A 266 9.58 -24.60 -0.58
CA HIS A 266 10.77 -25.41 -0.82
C HIS A 266 11.21 -26.27 0.37
N HIS A 267 10.44 -26.30 1.46
CA HIS A 267 10.78 -27.00 2.70
C HIS A 267 12.21 -26.70 3.20
N SER A 268 12.58 -25.42 3.11
CA SER A 268 13.90 -24.92 3.52
C SER A 268 13.79 -24.02 4.74
N THR A 269 14.81 -24.03 5.59
CA THR A 269 14.86 -23.21 6.80
C THR A 269 15.71 -21.97 6.57
N LEU A 270 15.20 -20.81 6.98
CA LEU A 270 15.97 -19.57 6.98
C LEU A 270 17.07 -19.62 8.07
N PHE A 271 18.28 -19.20 7.72
CA PHE A 271 19.41 -19.23 8.65
C PHE A 271 19.18 -18.33 9.87
N LEU A 272 19.61 -18.80 11.06
CA LEU A 272 19.48 -18.05 12.31
C LEU A 272 20.17 -16.68 12.23
N ALA A 273 21.35 -16.60 11.63
CA ALA A 273 22.07 -15.32 11.47
C ALA A 273 21.25 -14.30 10.67
N THR A 274 20.53 -14.75 9.64
CA THR A 274 19.64 -13.90 8.84
C THR A 274 18.42 -13.47 9.66
N LYS A 275 17.79 -14.41 10.38
CA LYS A 275 16.67 -14.13 11.29
C LYS A 275 17.04 -13.07 12.36
N ALA A 276 18.21 -13.19 12.99
CA ALA A 276 18.70 -12.23 13.98
C ALA A 276 19.04 -10.87 13.35
N LYS A 277 19.68 -10.85 12.17
CA LYS A 277 19.98 -9.63 11.42
C LYS A 277 18.71 -8.83 11.16
N TRP A 278 17.69 -9.46 10.59
CA TRP A 278 16.43 -8.81 10.26
C TRP A 278 15.70 -8.33 11.51
N ALA A 279 15.65 -9.13 12.58
CA ALA A 279 15.07 -8.71 13.86
C ALA A 279 15.78 -7.47 14.43
N CYS A 280 17.12 -7.43 14.38
CA CYS A 280 17.91 -6.28 14.81
C CYS A 280 17.61 -5.02 13.98
N GLN A 281 17.54 -5.16 12.66
CA GLN A 281 17.27 -4.04 11.75
C GLN A 281 15.86 -3.46 11.94
N ILE A 282 14.86 -4.33 12.13
CA ILE A 282 13.47 -3.92 12.40
C ILE A 282 13.39 -3.18 13.74
N SER A 283 13.97 -3.73 14.81
CA SER A 283 13.94 -3.08 16.12
C SER A 283 14.71 -1.76 16.14
N SER A 284 15.86 -1.68 15.48
CA SER A 284 16.66 -0.43 15.37
C SER A 284 15.91 0.66 14.61
N ALA A 285 15.29 0.30 13.47
CA ALA A 285 14.47 1.23 12.70
C ALA A 285 13.30 1.78 13.52
N MET A 286 12.55 0.90 14.18
CA MET A 286 11.37 1.31 14.94
C MET A 286 11.75 2.07 16.20
N ALA A 287 12.84 1.74 16.89
CA ALA A 287 13.35 2.54 18.01
C ALA A 287 13.61 3.99 17.57
N MET A 288 14.25 4.19 16.41
CA MET A 288 14.49 5.52 15.87
C MET A 288 13.17 6.23 15.48
N VAL A 289 12.25 5.54 14.83
CA VAL A 289 10.93 6.09 14.44
C VAL A 289 10.13 6.55 15.66
N HIS A 290 10.01 5.71 16.69
CA HIS A 290 9.30 6.07 17.93
C HIS A 290 10.00 7.18 18.71
N SER A 291 11.34 7.21 18.75
CA SER A 291 12.08 8.31 19.39
C SER A 291 11.81 9.68 18.74
N SER A 292 11.42 9.68 17.46
CA SER A 292 11.03 10.89 16.70
C SER A 292 9.54 11.26 16.86
N GLY A 293 8.78 10.46 17.62
CA GLY A 293 7.32 10.63 17.78
C GLY A 293 6.50 10.14 16.60
N GLN A 294 7.09 9.39 15.66
CA GLN A 294 6.39 8.78 14.52
C GLN A 294 6.03 7.31 14.80
N TYR A 295 5.17 6.75 13.95
CA TYR A 295 4.66 5.38 14.07
C TYR A 295 4.28 4.82 12.70
N HIS A 296 4.14 3.49 12.58
CA HIS A 296 3.84 2.83 11.32
C HIS A 296 2.38 2.35 11.21
N MET A 297 1.80 1.80 12.28
CA MET A 297 0.42 1.24 12.39
C MET A 297 0.19 -0.13 11.73
N ASP A 298 0.78 -0.43 10.57
CA ASP A 298 0.58 -1.72 9.87
C ASP A 298 1.85 -2.58 9.73
N LEU A 299 2.60 -2.77 10.83
CA LEU A 299 3.84 -3.56 10.80
C LEU A 299 3.55 -5.04 10.56
N LYS A 300 3.96 -5.52 9.38
CA LYS A 300 3.82 -6.91 8.95
C LYS A 300 4.91 -7.27 7.94
N PRO A 301 5.22 -8.57 7.74
CA PRO A 301 6.26 -8.97 6.80
C PRO A 301 6.03 -8.58 5.33
N SER A 302 4.81 -8.27 4.88
CA SER A 302 4.57 -7.70 3.54
C SER A 302 5.09 -6.26 3.39
N ASN A 303 5.15 -5.52 4.49
CA ASN A 303 5.63 -4.12 4.53
C ASN A 303 7.11 -4.02 4.94
N MET A 304 7.82 -5.15 4.86
CA MET A 304 9.24 -5.29 5.15
C MET A 304 9.91 -5.88 3.90
N LEU A 305 10.43 -5.02 3.02
CA LEU A 305 11.12 -5.43 1.80
C LEU A 305 12.60 -5.68 2.06
N LEU A 306 13.24 -6.44 1.19
CA LEU A 306 14.69 -6.61 1.22
C LEU A 306 15.34 -5.72 0.15
N ASN A 307 16.48 -5.11 0.46
CA ASN A 307 17.34 -4.48 -0.55
C ASN A 307 18.33 -5.51 -1.15
N ASN A 308 19.23 -5.05 -2.02
CA ASN A 308 20.19 -5.92 -2.69
C ASN A 308 21.20 -6.59 -1.73
N GLU A 309 21.40 -6.01 -0.55
CA GLU A 309 22.27 -6.48 0.53
C GLU A 309 21.57 -7.41 1.55
N ASP A 310 20.33 -7.84 1.27
CA ASP A 310 19.49 -8.60 2.20
C ASP A 310 19.26 -7.86 3.54
N ASP A 311 19.21 -6.54 3.51
CA ASP A 311 18.77 -5.69 4.63
C ASP A 311 17.28 -5.40 4.52
N VAL A 312 16.58 -5.39 5.66
CA VAL A 312 15.16 -5.05 5.72
C VAL A 312 14.97 -3.54 5.54
N ILE A 313 14.02 -3.16 4.70
CA ILE A 313 13.52 -1.79 4.53
C ILE A 313 12.04 -1.78 4.87
N ILE A 314 11.66 -1.02 5.89
CA ILE A 314 10.26 -0.80 6.28
C ILE A 314 9.63 0.22 5.33
N ILE A 315 8.55 -0.17 4.67
CA ILE A 315 7.82 0.61 3.65
C ILE A 315 6.37 0.85 4.08
N ASP A 316 5.61 1.59 3.26
CA ASP A 316 4.13 1.64 3.36
C ASP A 316 3.60 2.40 4.60
N TRP A 317 3.88 3.70 4.64
CA TRP A 317 3.66 4.57 5.80
C TRP A 317 2.29 5.28 5.78
N GLU A 318 1.27 4.60 5.27
CA GLU A 318 -0.04 5.15 4.93
C GLU A 318 -0.91 5.49 6.15
N GLN A 319 -0.68 4.82 7.29
CA GLN A 319 -1.38 5.05 8.57
C GLN A 319 -2.94 5.06 8.47
N CYS A 320 -3.50 4.32 7.52
CA CYS A 320 -4.95 4.31 7.22
C CYS A 320 -5.66 2.98 7.54
N GLY A 321 -4.93 1.97 8.00
CA GLY A 321 -5.49 0.67 8.36
C GLY A 321 -4.42 -0.25 8.94
N ALA A 322 -4.85 -1.30 9.63
CA ALA A 322 -3.97 -2.33 10.17
C ALA A 322 -4.50 -3.72 9.80
N SER A 323 -3.57 -4.64 9.60
CA SER A 323 -3.88 -6.03 9.31
C SER A 323 -4.36 -6.72 10.59
N PRO A 324 -5.58 -7.30 10.63
CA PRO A 324 -6.16 -7.87 11.85
C PRO A 324 -5.28 -8.89 12.57
N PHE A 325 -4.53 -9.66 11.81
CA PHE A 325 -3.60 -10.66 12.34
C PHE A 325 -2.44 -10.05 13.14
N PHE A 326 -1.97 -8.86 12.76
CA PHE A 326 -0.79 -8.22 13.34
C PHE A 326 -1.15 -7.14 14.37
N LEU A 327 -2.41 -6.68 14.40
CA LEU A 327 -2.82 -5.63 15.31
C LEU A 327 -2.83 -6.10 16.77
N ALA A 328 -2.31 -5.27 17.68
CA ALA A 328 -2.40 -5.51 19.11
C ALA A 328 -3.88 -5.57 19.56
N PRO A 329 -4.26 -6.50 20.45
CA PRO A 329 -5.67 -6.66 20.87
C PRO A 329 -6.29 -5.39 21.46
N GLU A 330 -5.50 -4.57 22.16
CA GLU A 330 -5.96 -3.31 22.73
C GLU A 330 -6.08 -2.18 21.69
N ALA A 331 -5.45 -2.31 20.52
CA ALA A 331 -5.38 -1.28 19.50
C ALA A 331 -6.54 -1.34 18.48
N ASP A 332 -7.50 -2.23 18.68
CA ASP A 332 -8.65 -2.47 17.80
C ASP A 332 -9.70 -1.33 17.77
N GLY A 333 -9.45 -0.25 18.52
CA GLY A 333 -10.33 0.91 18.64
C GLY A 333 -11.34 0.84 19.79
N SER A 334 -11.45 -0.30 20.48
CA SER A 334 -12.41 -0.50 21.57
C SER A 334 -11.89 -0.13 22.96
N TRP A 335 -10.64 0.36 23.06
CA TRP A 335 -9.98 0.70 24.31
C TRP A 335 -9.50 2.15 24.35
N GLU A 336 -9.51 2.71 25.55
CA GLU A 336 -8.82 3.93 25.94
C GLU A 336 -7.67 3.55 26.87
N VAL A 337 -6.65 4.39 26.92
CA VAL A 337 -5.47 4.15 27.75
C VAL A 337 -5.15 5.40 28.57
N GLU A 338 -4.80 5.18 29.83
CA GLU A 338 -4.25 6.21 30.72
C GLU A 338 -2.94 5.69 31.33
N VAL A 339 -1.98 6.59 31.56
CA VAL A 339 -0.76 6.26 32.32
C VAL A 339 -0.97 6.65 33.77
N VAL A 340 -0.90 5.65 34.65
CA VAL A 340 -0.97 5.83 36.10
C VAL A 340 0.43 5.69 36.67
N ILE A 341 0.82 6.63 37.54
CA ILE A 341 2.09 6.60 38.26
C ILE A 341 1.84 5.88 39.59
N ASN A 342 2.40 4.69 39.75
CA ASN A 342 2.38 4.02 41.04
C ASN A 342 3.49 4.59 41.93
N THR A 343 3.12 5.30 42.99
CA THR A 343 4.04 5.83 44.01
C THR A 343 4.19 4.83 45.16
N GLU A 344 4.59 3.59 44.88
CA GLU A 344 5.04 2.68 45.93
C GLU A 344 6.49 2.99 46.33
N PRO A 345 6.91 2.74 47.60
CA PRO A 345 8.13 3.32 48.17
C PRO A 345 9.47 2.88 47.55
N ALA A 346 9.48 1.96 46.60
CA ALA A 346 10.70 1.35 46.07
C ALA A 346 10.99 1.62 44.58
N GLU A 347 9.99 1.93 43.75
CA GLU A 347 10.18 2.25 42.33
C GLU A 347 8.98 3.01 41.78
N VAL A 348 9.22 4.20 41.20
CA VAL A 348 8.19 4.91 40.42
C VAL A 348 8.05 4.18 39.09
N LYS A 349 6.99 3.38 38.95
CA LYS A 349 6.71 2.67 37.70
C LYS A 349 5.43 3.19 37.08
N GLU A 350 5.57 3.85 35.93
CA GLU A 350 4.45 4.18 35.05
C GLU A 350 3.79 2.90 34.55
N ARG A 351 2.46 2.85 34.65
CA ARG A 351 1.66 1.71 34.20
C ARG A 351 0.53 2.20 33.30
N MET A 352 0.39 1.56 32.14
CA MET A 352 -0.73 1.76 31.23
C MET A 352 -1.94 0.98 31.74
N VAL A 353 -3.06 1.68 31.91
CA VAL A 353 -4.34 1.11 32.32
C VAL A 353 -5.32 1.28 31.16
N TYR A 354 -5.83 0.15 30.66
CA TYR A 354 -6.77 0.13 29.56
C TYR A 354 -8.20 0.04 30.06
N ARG A 355 -9.08 0.88 29.52
CA ARG A 355 -10.51 0.90 29.83
C ARG A 355 -11.29 0.76 28.55
N LYS A 356 -12.42 0.05 28.59
CA LYS A 356 -13.26 -0.11 27.41
C LYS A 356 -13.85 1.24 27.03
N PHE A 357 -13.70 1.62 25.77
CA PHE A 357 -14.27 2.84 25.22
C PHE A 357 -15.81 2.76 25.24
N ILE A 358 -16.46 3.79 25.77
CA ILE A 358 -17.92 3.92 25.82
C ILE A 358 -18.30 5.12 24.95
N GLY A 359 -18.29 4.91 23.63
CA GLY A 359 -18.68 5.92 22.66
C GLY A 359 -19.04 5.30 21.32
N PRO A 360 -19.59 6.08 20.39
CA PRO A 360 -19.94 5.58 19.06
C PRO A 360 -18.67 5.23 18.28
N LEU A 361 -18.59 4.00 17.79
CA LEU A 361 -17.63 3.61 16.75
C LEU A 361 -18.24 4.04 15.42
N ARG A 362 -17.60 4.99 14.72
CA ARG A 362 -18.02 5.38 13.37
C ARG A 362 -17.64 4.28 12.38
N ASP A 363 -18.41 4.16 11.30
CA ASP A 363 -18.11 3.23 10.23
C ASP A 363 -17.25 3.96 9.19
N ASP A 364 -15.93 3.80 9.28
CA ASP A 364 -14.96 4.50 8.44
C ASP A 364 -14.73 3.73 7.12
N PHE A 365 -15.80 3.55 6.33
CA PHE A 365 -15.73 3.00 4.96
C PHE A 365 -14.89 1.70 4.81
N GLY A 366 -14.97 0.80 5.80
CA GLY A 366 -14.25 -0.48 5.77
C GLY A 366 -12.77 -0.41 6.14
N ALA A 367 -12.27 0.71 6.65
CA ALA A 367 -11.00 0.78 7.37
C ALA A 367 -11.12 0.06 8.73
N TRP A 368 -10.08 -0.69 9.09
CA TRP A 368 -10.00 -1.38 10.37
C TRP A 368 -8.64 -1.10 11.00
N PRO A 369 -8.56 -0.74 12.29
CA PRO A 369 -9.66 -0.63 13.26
C PRO A 369 -10.63 0.54 12.98
N ARG A 370 -11.91 0.39 13.39
CA ARG A 370 -12.98 1.40 13.18
C ARG A 370 -12.74 2.73 13.90
N ARG A 371 -11.84 2.74 14.87
CA ARG A 371 -11.32 3.94 15.53
C ARG A 371 -9.81 3.81 15.51
N ASN A 372 -9.15 4.70 14.78
CA ASN A 372 -7.69 4.73 14.75
C ASN A 372 -7.14 5.30 16.06
N VAL A 373 -6.81 4.43 17.01
CA VAL A 373 -6.25 4.83 18.31
C VAL A 373 -4.78 5.23 18.23
N PHE A 374 -4.06 4.89 17.16
CA PHE A 374 -2.64 5.24 17.03
C PHE A 374 -2.45 6.76 16.99
N GLN A 375 -3.27 7.48 16.22
CA GLN A 375 -3.23 8.95 16.17
C GLN A 375 -3.47 9.58 17.55
N LEU A 376 -4.38 9.00 18.35
CA LEU A 376 -4.68 9.48 19.69
C LEU A 376 -3.52 9.19 20.64
N TRP A 377 -3.05 7.94 20.66
CA TRP A 377 -1.98 7.51 21.54
C TRP A 377 -0.63 8.13 21.20
N GLN A 378 -0.39 8.51 19.94
CA GLN A 378 0.79 9.30 19.56
C GLN A 378 0.92 10.57 20.41
N VAL A 379 -0.21 11.21 20.74
CA VAL A 379 -0.23 12.45 21.53
C VAL A 379 -0.41 12.15 23.03
N GLU A 380 -1.35 11.26 23.36
CA GLU A 380 -1.80 11.04 24.74
C GLU A 380 -0.96 10.02 25.51
N CYS A 381 -0.43 9.00 24.83
CA CYS A 381 0.29 7.89 25.45
C CYS A 381 1.26 7.20 24.47
N PRO A 382 2.42 7.82 24.14
CA PRO A 382 3.38 7.26 23.18
C PRO A 382 3.85 5.85 23.53
N ARG A 383 3.87 5.50 24.83
CA ARG A 383 4.22 4.17 25.32
C ARG A 383 3.18 3.10 24.95
N ALA A 384 1.89 3.43 24.95
CA ALA A 384 0.85 2.48 24.51
C ALA A 384 0.92 2.25 23.01
N LEU A 385 1.22 3.30 22.25
CA LEU A 385 1.48 3.23 20.83
C LEU A 385 2.70 2.33 20.53
N GLU A 386 3.83 2.55 21.20
CA GLU A 386 5.01 1.69 21.06
C GLU A 386 4.71 0.24 21.42
N ALA A 387 4.03 -0.01 22.55
CA ALA A 387 3.68 -1.36 22.97
C ALA A 387 2.78 -2.08 21.95
N ALA A 388 1.87 -1.35 21.27
CA ALA A 388 1.05 -1.91 20.20
C ALA A 388 1.88 -2.30 18.98
N GLU A 389 2.84 -1.47 18.55
CA GLU A 389 3.72 -1.79 17.42
C GLU A 389 4.73 -2.91 17.77
N VAL A 390 5.17 -3.01 19.02
CA VAL A 390 5.98 -4.13 19.52
C VAL A 390 5.22 -5.45 19.41
N TYR A 391 3.90 -5.46 19.64
CA TYR A 391 3.08 -6.66 19.42
C TYR A 391 3.06 -7.05 17.94
N SER A 392 2.85 -6.09 17.04
CA SER A 392 2.86 -6.32 15.58
C SER A 392 4.21 -6.86 15.08
N VAL A 393 5.31 -6.32 15.58
CA VAL A 393 6.65 -6.85 15.32
C VAL A 393 6.83 -8.23 15.96
N GLY A 394 6.33 -8.46 17.17
CA GLY A 394 6.31 -9.77 17.82
C GLY A 394 5.63 -10.83 16.95
N CYS A 395 4.44 -10.55 16.42
CA CYS A 395 3.75 -11.40 15.45
C CYS A 395 4.61 -11.65 14.21
N SER A 396 5.22 -10.60 13.66
CA SER A 396 6.10 -10.69 12.48
C SER A 396 7.33 -11.57 12.74
N LEU A 397 7.97 -11.43 13.90
CA LEU A 397 9.10 -12.24 14.32
C LEU A 397 8.70 -13.70 14.56
N TRP A 398 7.57 -13.95 15.20
CA TRP A 398 7.03 -15.30 15.38
C TRP A 398 6.81 -15.98 14.02
N VAL A 399 6.10 -15.31 13.11
CA VAL A 399 5.87 -15.83 11.75
C VAL A 399 7.17 -16.14 11.01
N MET A 400 8.17 -15.26 11.11
CA MET A 400 9.48 -15.46 10.50
C MET A 400 10.28 -16.62 11.13
N PHE A 401 10.26 -16.74 12.45
CA PHE A 401 11.05 -17.74 13.17
C PHE A 401 10.43 -19.11 13.08
N GLU A 402 9.11 -19.19 13.22
CA GLU A 402 8.30 -20.40 13.04
C GLU A 402 8.18 -20.80 11.58
N GLN A 403 8.36 -19.85 10.65
CA GLN A 403 8.06 -20.04 9.24
C GLN A 403 6.62 -20.54 9.04
N SER A 404 5.69 -19.92 9.76
CA SER A 404 4.28 -20.33 9.80
C SER A 404 3.65 -20.36 8.39
N GLU A 405 2.94 -21.45 8.08
CA GLU A 405 2.19 -21.64 6.83
C GLU A 405 0.81 -20.99 6.84
N ASP A 406 0.40 -20.37 7.96
CA ASP A 406 -0.91 -19.76 8.08
C ASP A 406 -1.15 -18.83 6.88
N VAL A 407 -2.38 -18.87 6.35
CA VAL A 407 -2.82 -17.85 5.39
C VAL A 407 -3.13 -16.63 6.23
N TRP A 408 -2.50 -15.49 5.92
CA TRP A 408 -2.60 -14.27 6.75
C TRP A 408 -3.91 -13.57 6.37
N THR A 409 -5.01 -14.28 6.60
CA THR A 409 -6.32 -13.93 6.08
C THR A 409 -6.74 -12.60 6.66
N TYR A 410 -7.15 -11.69 5.77
CA TYR A 410 -7.83 -10.43 6.10
C TYR A 410 -9.26 -10.71 6.58
N ASP A 411 -9.45 -11.68 7.48
CA ASP A 411 -10.73 -11.84 8.15
C ASP A 411 -10.86 -10.69 9.16
N ARG A 412 -11.84 -9.81 8.93
CA ARG A 412 -12.12 -8.64 9.78
C ARG A 412 -12.71 -9.05 11.14
N ARG A 413 -12.93 -10.33 11.40
CA ARG A 413 -13.26 -10.83 12.74
C ARG A 413 -12.05 -10.63 13.64
N GLN A 414 -12.26 -10.03 14.82
CA GLN A 414 -11.25 -9.95 15.88
C GLN A 414 -10.64 -11.34 16.08
N PRO A 415 -9.38 -11.57 15.69
CA PRO A 415 -8.72 -12.77 16.15
C PRO A 415 -8.62 -12.59 17.66
N GLY A 416 -9.17 -13.54 18.43
CA GLY A 416 -8.77 -13.63 19.83
C GLY A 416 -7.25 -13.65 19.91
N ALA A 417 -6.70 -13.20 21.04
CA ALA A 417 -5.29 -13.35 21.39
C ALA A 417 -4.69 -14.62 20.76
N LYS A 418 -3.77 -14.49 19.80
CA LYS A 418 -3.23 -15.66 19.12
C LYS A 418 -2.40 -16.45 20.12
N GLU A 419 -2.71 -17.73 20.26
CA GLU A 419 -1.86 -18.64 21.01
C GLU A 419 -0.57 -18.86 20.21
N ILE A 420 0.56 -18.48 20.80
CA ILE A 420 1.87 -18.71 20.22
C ILE A 420 2.13 -20.20 20.26
N MET A 421 2.12 -20.84 19.08
CA MET A 421 2.50 -22.24 18.94
C MET A 421 3.84 -22.32 18.22
N TRP A 422 4.82 -22.93 18.86
CA TRP A 422 6.11 -23.27 18.26
C TRP A 422 6.09 -24.75 17.90
N THR A 423 6.41 -25.10 16.66
CA THR A 423 6.46 -26.50 16.20
C THR A 423 7.90 -26.99 16.03
N GLU A 424 8.06 -28.25 15.60
CA GLU A 424 9.36 -28.84 15.28
C GLU A 424 10.13 -28.04 14.20
N ILE A 425 9.43 -27.25 13.37
CA ILE A 425 10.04 -26.40 12.34
C ILE A 425 10.98 -25.35 12.96
N SER A 426 10.67 -24.87 14.18
CA SER A 426 11.47 -23.90 14.92
C SER A 426 12.31 -24.52 16.04
N GLU A 427 12.60 -25.82 16.00
CA GLU A 427 13.46 -26.48 17.00
C GLU A 427 14.85 -25.84 17.06
N SER A 428 15.38 -25.39 15.92
CA SER A 428 16.67 -24.70 15.82
C SER A 428 16.67 -23.28 16.40
N VAL A 429 15.50 -22.68 16.65
CA VAL A 429 15.39 -21.31 17.17
C VAL A 429 15.69 -21.31 18.68
N PRO A 430 16.67 -20.53 19.16
CA PRO A 430 17.03 -20.50 20.58
C PRO A 430 15.85 -20.15 21.50
N GLU A 431 15.76 -20.79 22.66
CA GLU A 431 14.66 -20.56 23.61
C GLU A 431 14.56 -19.10 24.06
N ARG A 432 15.71 -18.44 24.28
CA ARG A 432 15.76 -17.01 24.58
C ARG A 432 15.11 -16.12 23.51
N TRP A 433 15.12 -16.53 22.24
CA TRP A 433 14.44 -15.81 21.15
C TRP A 433 12.93 -16.03 21.23
N LYS A 434 12.50 -17.28 21.48
CA LYS A 434 11.09 -17.63 21.68
C LYS A 434 10.49 -16.88 22.87
N ASP A 435 11.23 -16.78 23.97
CA ASP A 435 10.88 -15.99 25.15
C ASP A 435 10.76 -14.49 24.84
N PHE A 436 11.71 -13.94 24.07
CA PHE A 436 11.66 -12.53 23.68
C PHE A 436 10.42 -12.23 22.81
N VAL A 437 10.16 -13.06 21.80
CA VAL A 437 8.98 -12.95 20.93
C VAL A 437 7.69 -13.08 21.74
N SER A 438 7.64 -14.03 22.68
CA SER A 438 6.48 -14.22 23.55
C SER A 438 6.21 -13.01 24.46
N ARG A 439 7.26 -12.32 24.94
CA ARG A 439 7.10 -11.06 25.66
C ARG A 439 6.59 -9.93 24.77
N CYS A 440 7.03 -9.84 23.52
CA CYS A 440 6.50 -8.85 22.56
C CYS A 440 5.01 -9.05 22.33
N MET A 441 4.56 -10.30 22.26
CA MET A 441 3.16 -10.67 22.04
C MET A 441 2.34 -10.80 23.33
N SER A 442 2.83 -10.29 24.46
CA SER A 442 2.10 -10.40 25.74
C SER A 442 0.77 -9.65 25.69
N LEU A 443 -0.30 -10.26 26.25
CA LEU A 443 -1.60 -9.59 26.39
C LEU A 443 -1.57 -8.43 27.38
N ASP A 444 -0.66 -8.46 28.35
CA ASP A 444 -0.40 -7.29 29.17
C ASP A 444 0.65 -6.43 28.47
N ALA A 445 0.19 -5.34 27.85
CA ALA A 445 1.04 -4.38 27.15
C ALA A 445 2.19 -3.83 28.04
N ASN A 446 2.02 -3.82 29.37
CA ASN A 446 3.07 -3.39 30.30
C ASN A 446 4.25 -4.36 30.42
N LYS A 447 4.10 -5.61 29.95
CA LYS A 447 5.16 -6.64 29.96
C LYS A 447 5.95 -6.66 28.66
N ARG A 448 5.49 -5.96 27.62
CA ARG A 448 6.17 -5.90 26.33
C ARG A 448 7.46 -5.09 26.47
N PRO A 449 8.57 -5.52 25.84
CA PRO A 449 9.79 -4.72 25.80
C PRO A 449 9.59 -3.46 24.96
N THR A 450 10.50 -2.49 25.07
CA THR A 450 10.59 -1.38 24.11
C THR A 450 11.35 -1.81 22.87
N PHE A 451 11.27 -1.03 21.78
CA PHE A 451 12.09 -1.27 20.60
C PHE A 451 13.59 -1.11 20.87
N GLU A 452 13.98 -0.20 21.75
CA GLU A 452 15.38 -0.05 22.19
C GLU A 452 15.89 -1.33 22.89
N GLN A 453 15.06 -1.94 23.75
CA GLN A 453 15.39 -3.22 24.38
C GLN A 453 15.47 -4.36 23.35
N GLY A 454 14.63 -4.33 22.32
CA GLY A 454 14.69 -5.26 21.20
C GLY A 454 15.96 -5.11 20.37
N GLU A 455 16.33 -3.88 20.03
CA GLU A 455 17.54 -3.59 19.29
C GLU A 455 18.78 -4.11 20.03
N GLU A 456 18.91 -3.82 21.32
CA GLU A 456 20.04 -4.28 22.12
C GLU A 456 20.08 -5.81 22.19
N PHE A 457 18.94 -6.46 22.44
CA PHE A 457 18.85 -7.91 22.46
C PHE A 457 19.28 -8.53 21.12
N TRP A 458 18.66 -8.14 20.01
CA TRP A 458 18.92 -8.74 18.71
C TRP A 458 20.32 -8.43 18.19
N ARG A 459 20.88 -7.27 18.53
CA ARG A 459 22.27 -6.91 18.21
C ARG A 459 23.26 -7.86 18.86
N GLN A 460 23.08 -8.17 20.14
CA GLN A 460 23.92 -9.14 20.85
C GLN A 460 23.79 -10.53 20.23
N GLU A 461 22.57 -10.98 19.95
CA GLU A 461 22.29 -12.27 19.33
C GLU A 461 22.93 -12.41 17.94
N TRP A 462 22.80 -11.36 17.11
CA TRP A 462 23.38 -11.35 15.77
C TRP A 462 24.92 -11.35 15.81
N GLN A 463 25.53 -10.58 16.71
CA GLN A 463 26.99 -10.55 16.88
C GLN A 463 27.55 -11.89 17.36
N GLN A 464 26.86 -12.58 18.26
CA GLN A 464 27.28 -13.92 18.72
C GLN A 464 27.30 -14.92 17.56
N LEU A 465 26.34 -14.84 16.63
CA LEU A 465 26.30 -15.70 15.45
C LEU A 465 27.38 -15.34 14.41
N GLY A 466 27.68 -14.05 14.24
CA GLY A 466 28.76 -13.58 13.35
C GLY A 466 30.18 -13.82 13.88
N GLY A 467 30.34 -13.92 15.21
CA GLY A 467 31.61 -14.24 15.87
C GLY A 467 32.09 -15.69 15.67
N HIS A 468 31.22 -16.57 15.15
CA HIS A 468 31.55 -17.97 14.85
C HIS A 468 31.97 -18.22 13.39
N THR A 469 32.14 -17.17 12.59
CA THR A 469 32.55 -17.23 11.17
C THR A 469 33.94 -16.61 10.90
N LYS A 470 34.79 -16.47 11.93
CA LYS A 470 36.21 -16.09 11.77
C LYS A 470 37.16 -17.17 12.21
#